data_AF-A0A6G4R3L7-F1
#
_entry.id   AF-A0A6G4R3L7-F1
#
_cell.length_a   1.000
_cell.length_b   1.000
_cell.length_c   1.000
_cell.angle_alpha   90.00
_cell.angle_beta   90.00
_cell.angle_gamma   90.00
#
_symmetry.space_group_name_H-M   'P 1'
#
loop_
_entity.id
_entity.type
_entity.pdbx_description
1 polymer ?
#
loop_
_entity_poly.entity_id
_entity_poly.type
_entity_poly.pdbx_seq_one_letter_code
_entity_poly.pdbx_strand_id
1 'polypeptide(L)'
;MAGPRQRPPRPRPGARQGRPVLRKAALAALSLLATATPALAGRIDAALSDDAITITEDGKTVLVYRTKPLDPAREPGRSNYVHPLYAPDGTVLTEDRPADHLHQRGAFWSWHQVLVDGKSIGDGWFMQGLSFNIHDRGFEGDAAGRGKLTVKADWLVNSGPEVVYAATETTSVLIHPLKGGARRIEFDTVITARTDSLALGGSNDVKGYGGFSIRLVRPDAMVFGSGGKQVRPQNEPVEAGKAMGFAWSSTSGVPAWTVGLSCKANGKPVTRWILRNELSMQNCVFPGRAPYVIKKGESLRLQETLVIRPASKRTPAPAAAKPQPQPQPKT
;
A
#
# COMPACT_ATOMS: atom_id res chain seq x y z
N MET A 1 5.19 -45.86 68.09
CA MET A 1 6.55 -45.56 67.62
C MET A 1 6.71 -44.04 67.68
N ALA A 2 7.16 -43.47 68.80
CA ALA A 2 8.56 -43.23 69.17
C ALA A 2 9.23 -42.13 68.30
N GLY A 3 9.36 -40.93 68.86
CA GLY A 3 10.21 -39.83 68.37
C GLY A 3 9.73 -38.45 68.84
N PRO A 4 10.57 -37.57 69.41
CA PRO A 4 10.29 -37.00 70.73
C PRO A 4 10.12 -35.47 70.82
N ARG A 5 9.84 -35.08 72.07
CA ARG A 5 9.45 -33.79 72.66
C ARG A 5 10.61 -32.77 72.83
N GLN A 6 10.19 -31.57 73.28
CA GLN A 6 10.88 -30.54 74.10
C GLN A 6 11.49 -29.37 73.31
N ARG A 7 10.92 -28.15 73.40
CA ARG A 7 10.89 -27.11 74.47
C ARG A 7 12.12 -26.17 74.45
N PRO A 8 11.92 -24.87 74.78
CA PRO A 8 12.72 -23.75 74.28
C PRO A 8 13.72 -23.21 75.31
N PRO A 9 14.51 -22.19 74.93
CA PRO A 9 14.61 -21.02 75.83
C PRO A 9 14.67 -19.64 75.10
N ARG A 10 14.16 -18.61 75.80
CA ARG A 10 14.58 -17.18 75.69
C ARG A 10 15.68 -16.94 76.77
N PRO A 11 16.40 -15.79 76.88
CA PRO A 11 16.27 -14.45 76.26
C PRO A 11 17.59 -13.79 75.75
N ARG A 12 17.51 -12.50 75.31
CA ARG A 12 18.56 -11.53 74.85
C ARG A 12 19.60 -11.15 75.95
N PRO A 13 20.57 -10.18 75.82
CA PRO A 13 21.05 -9.30 74.72
C PRO A 13 22.60 -9.22 74.61
N GLY A 14 23.18 -8.42 73.69
CA GLY A 14 24.58 -7.98 73.81
C GLY A 14 25.25 -7.45 72.54
N ALA A 15 25.75 -6.22 72.61
CA ALA A 15 26.40 -5.46 71.54
C ALA A 15 27.85 -5.90 71.22
N ARG A 16 28.31 -5.62 69.99
CA ARG A 16 29.50 -4.77 69.72
C ARG A 16 29.74 -4.60 68.22
N GLN A 17 29.85 -3.34 67.82
CA GLN A 17 30.28 -2.87 66.50
C GLN A 17 31.79 -3.10 66.30
N GLY A 18 32.17 -3.52 65.10
CA GLY A 18 33.56 -3.62 64.63
C GLY A 18 33.64 -3.23 63.15
N ARG A 19 34.29 -2.10 62.90
CA ARG A 19 34.56 -1.33 61.67
C ARG A 19 34.67 -2.10 60.32
N PRO A 20 34.16 -1.54 59.21
CA PRO A 20 34.47 -2.03 57.86
C PRO A 20 35.77 -1.39 57.31
N VAL A 21 36.60 -2.20 56.65
CA VAL A 21 37.76 -1.76 55.87
C VAL A 21 37.29 -1.51 54.43
N LEU A 22 37.37 -0.27 53.98
CA LEU A 22 36.96 0.17 52.65
C LEU A 22 38.02 -0.22 51.60
N ARG A 23 37.74 -1.22 50.77
CA ARG A 23 38.54 -1.50 49.56
C ARG A 23 38.08 -0.56 48.44
N LYS A 24 38.93 0.37 48.01
CA LYS A 24 38.70 1.20 46.82
C LYS A 24 38.87 0.35 45.57
N ALA A 25 37.77 0.02 44.90
CA ALA A 25 37.79 -0.49 43.53
C ALA A 25 37.69 0.72 42.58
N ALA A 26 38.72 0.95 41.77
CA ALA A 26 38.69 1.94 40.71
C ALA A 26 37.97 1.33 39.49
N LEU A 27 36.80 1.86 39.14
CA LEU A 27 36.13 1.57 37.87
C LEU A 27 36.74 2.45 36.78
N ALA A 28 37.42 1.85 35.81
CA ALA A 28 37.79 2.51 34.57
C ALA A 28 36.56 2.54 33.65
N ALA A 29 35.99 3.73 33.44
CA ALA A 29 34.91 3.93 32.46
C ALA A 29 35.52 4.01 31.06
N LEU A 30 35.35 2.96 30.26
CA LEU A 30 35.69 2.95 28.84
C LEU A 30 34.56 3.65 28.07
N SER A 31 34.75 4.92 27.72
CA SER A 31 33.81 5.67 26.88
C SER A 31 33.84 5.13 25.45
N LEU A 32 32.89 4.27 25.08
CA LEU A 32 32.62 3.96 23.67
C LEU A 32 32.04 5.23 23.02
N LEU A 33 32.87 5.98 22.30
CA LEU A 33 32.40 6.92 21.29
C LEU A 33 31.79 6.12 20.14
N ALA A 34 30.48 5.89 20.21
CA ALA A 34 29.71 5.47 19.05
C ALA A 34 29.82 6.58 18.00
N THR A 35 30.54 6.30 16.91
CA THR A 35 30.56 7.16 15.73
C THR A 35 29.18 7.11 15.09
N ALA A 36 28.30 8.04 15.50
CA ALA A 36 27.02 8.25 14.84
C ALA A 36 27.31 8.59 13.38
N THR A 37 27.02 7.65 12.49
CA THR A 37 27.03 7.91 11.05
C THR A 37 26.07 9.06 10.81
N PRO A 38 26.47 10.17 10.16
CA PRO A 38 25.56 11.27 9.92
C PRO A 38 24.35 10.74 9.16
N ALA A 39 23.16 10.93 9.73
CA ALA A 39 21.92 10.59 9.06
C ALA A 39 21.87 11.41 7.76
N LEU A 40 21.93 10.72 6.62
CA LEU A 40 21.67 11.35 5.34
C LEU A 40 20.21 11.80 5.36
N ALA A 41 19.98 13.11 5.41
CA ALA A 41 18.65 13.67 5.28
C ALA A 41 18.01 13.21 3.97
N GLY A 42 16.75 12.79 4.02
CA GLY A 42 16.00 12.28 2.88
C GLY A 42 16.31 10.82 2.50
N ARG A 43 17.05 10.09 3.33
CA ARG A 43 17.26 8.65 3.10
C ARG A 43 15.97 7.87 3.38
N ILE A 44 15.62 6.97 2.47
CA ILE A 44 14.56 5.99 2.69
C ILE A 44 15.09 4.82 3.52
N ASP A 45 14.36 4.46 4.56
CA ASP A 45 14.62 3.29 5.41
C ASP A 45 13.36 2.41 5.55
N ALA A 46 13.54 1.23 6.15
CA ALA A 46 12.45 0.30 6.39
C ALA A 46 12.55 -0.38 7.76
N ALA A 47 11.40 -0.58 8.39
CA ALA A 47 11.22 -1.46 9.54
C ALA A 47 10.35 -2.65 9.13
N LEU A 48 10.88 -3.86 9.26
CA LEU A 48 10.18 -5.10 8.94
C LEU A 48 9.51 -5.65 10.21
N SER A 49 8.23 -5.97 10.13
CA SER A 49 7.51 -6.73 11.14
C SER A 49 7.06 -8.08 10.55
N ASP A 50 6.31 -8.85 11.34
CA ASP A 50 5.73 -10.12 10.89
C ASP A 50 4.65 -9.96 9.83
N ASP A 51 3.89 -8.87 9.89
CA ASP A 51 2.67 -8.65 9.11
C ASP A 51 2.77 -7.46 8.14
N ALA A 52 3.86 -6.69 8.21
CA ALA A 52 4.06 -5.51 7.39
C ALA A 52 5.53 -5.11 7.22
N ILE A 53 5.74 -4.16 6.32
CA ILE A 53 7.01 -3.46 6.11
C ILE A 53 6.68 -1.98 6.08
N THR A 54 7.18 -1.25 7.06
CA THR A 54 6.98 0.20 7.20
C THR A 54 8.15 0.93 6.58
N ILE A 55 7.90 1.69 5.52
CA ILE A 55 8.90 2.51 4.85
C ILE A 55 8.86 3.92 5.43
N THR A 56 10.03 4.47 5.77
CA THR A 56 10.18 5.79 6.37
C THR A 56 11.16 6.66 5.59
N GLU A 57 11.04 7.97 5.75
CA GLU A 57 12.06 8.96 5.38
C GLU A 57 12.17 9.94 6.55
N ASP A 58 13.39 10.18 7.04
CA ASP A 58 13.65 11.08 8.18
C ASP A 58 12.73 10.81 9.39
N GLY A 59 12.46 9.52 9.66
CA GLY A 59 11.60 9.07 10.76
C GLY A 59 10.08 9.21 10.51
N LYS A 60 9.65 9.78 9.38
CA LYS A 60 8.24 9.89 9.00
C LYS A 60 7.82 8.71 8.11
N THR A 61 6.68 8.11 8.38
CA THR A 61 6.15 7.02 7.55
C THR A 61 5.77 7.53 6.16
N VAL A 62 6.26 6.85 5.13
CA VAL A 62 5.92 7.09 3.72
C VAL A 62 4.82 6.14 3.27
N LEU A 63 4.97 4.85 3.57
CA LEU A 63 3.99 3.83 3.27
C LEU A 63 4.16 2.61 4.16
N VAL A 64 3.11 1.79 4.27
CA VAL A 64 3.16 0.47 4.89
C VAL A 64 2.73 -0.58 3.88
N TYR A 65 3.60 -1.56 3.60
CA TYR A 65 3.27 -2.72 2.78
C TYR A 65 2.78 -3.85 3.68
N ARG A 66 1.54 -4.30 3.47
CA ARG A 66 0.91 -5.37 4.26
C ARG A 66 1.30 -6.73 3.70
N THR A 67 1.98 -7.56 4.50
CA THR A 67 2.49 -8.87 4.08
C THR A 67 1.64 -10.04 4.60
N LYS A 68 0.82 -9.81 5.63
CA LYS A 68 -0.14 -10.80 6.15
C LYS A 68 -1.52 -10.19 6.34
N PRO A 69 -2.59 -11.00 6.23
CA PRO A 69 -3.92 -10.58 6.64
C PRO A 69 -3.95 -10.30 8.14
N LEU A 70 -4.63 -9.22 8.52
CA LEU A 70 -4.90 -8.88 9.92
C LEU A 70 -5.89 -9.86 10.56
N ASP A 71 -6.83 -10.38 9.76
CA ASP A 71 -7.81 -11.38 10.16
C ASP A 71 -7.77 -12.55 9.16
N PRO A 72 -6.78 -13.46 9.26
CA PRO A 72 -6.63 -14.59 8.34
C PRO A 72 -7.84 -15.53 8.33
N ALA A 73 -8.61 -15.58 9.42
CA ALA A 73 -9.77 -16.46 9.51
C ALA A 73 -10.94 -15.96 8.64
N ARG A 74 -11.13 -14.62 8.54
CA ARG A 74 -12.21 -14.03 7.77
C ARG A 74 -11.78 -13.52 6.39
N GLU A 75 -10.54 -13.03 6.28
CA GLU A 75 -10.02 -12.38 5.08
C GLU A 75 -8.62 -12.91 4.73
N PRO A 76 -8.45 -14.21 4.46
CA PRO A 76 -7.14 -14.82 4.21
C PRO A 76 -6.39 -14.21 3.02
N GLY A 77 -7.11 -13.62 2.05
CA GLY A 77 -6.53 -12.93 0.90
C GLY A 77 -6.21 -11.44 1.09
N ARG A 78 -6.44 -10.85 2.29
CA ARG A 78 -6.13 -9.44 2.57
C ARG A 78 -4.65 -9.24 2.91
N SER A 79 -3.78 -9.47 1.95
CA SER A 79 -2.34 -9.16 2.04
C SER A 79 -1.85 -8.66 0.68
N ASN A 80 -0.55 -8.37 0.58
CA ASN A 80 0.10 -7.98 -0.66
C ASN A 80 -0.42 -6.65 -1.25
N TYR A 81 -0.52 -5.63 -0.40
CA TYR A 81 -0.98 -4.29 -0.78
C TYR A 81 -0.32 -3.21 0.08
N VAL A 82 -0.41 -1.95 -0.36
CA VAL A 82 0.05 -0.79 0.42
C VAL A 82 -1.13 -0.14 1.11
N HIS A 83 -1.08 -0.06 2.45
CA HIS A 83 -1.91 0.82 3.26
C HIS A 83 -1.35 0.89 4.69
N PRO A 84 -1.29 2.08 5.30
CA PRO A 84 -1.54 3.40 4.70
C PRO A 84 -0.44 3.86 3.72
N LEU A 85 -0.84 4.69 2.75
CA LEU A 85 0.06 5.53 1.94
C LEU A 85 -0.02 6.96 2.45
N TYR A 86 1.12 7.61 2.69
CA TYR A 86 1.18 8.95 3.27
C TYR A 86 1.59 10.02 2.26
N ALA A 87 1.03 11.22 2.44
CA ALA A 87 1.56 12.43 1.88
C ALA A 87 2.78 12.93 2.68
N PRO A 88 3.64 13.78 2.09
CA PRO A 88 4.78 14.39 2.77
C PRO A 88 4.49 15.12 4.10
N ASP A 89 3.27 15.61 4.32
CA ASP A 89 2.85 16.25 5.57
C ASP A 89 2.32 15.28 6.64
N GLY A 90 2.28 13.97 6.34
CA GLY A 90 1.72 12.94 7.22
C GLY A 90 0.22 12.66 7.01
N THR A 91 -0.44 13.31 6.05
CA THR A 91 -1.82 12.98 5.68
C THR A 91 -1.90 11.56 5.10
N VAL A 92 -2.80 10.72 5.62
CA VAL A 92 -3.11 9.42 5.02
C VAL A 92 -3.92 9.65 3.73
N LEU A 93 -3.43 9.12 2.61
CA LEU A 93 -4.02 9.32 1.28
C LEU A 93 -4.96 8.21 0.85
N THR A 94 -4.97 7.09 1.56
CA THR A 94 -5.71 5.88 1.15
C THR A 94 -6.57 5.34 2.28
N GLU A 95 -7.67 4.66 1.95
CA GLU A 95 -8.49 3.91 2.91
C GLU A 95 -8.26 2.41 2.76
N ASP A 96 -8.48 1.65 3.83
CA ASP A 96 -8.56 0.19 3.82
C ASP A 96 -9.85 -0.23 4.51
N ARG A 97 -10.54 -1.22 3.94
CA ARG A 97 -11.83 -1.71 4.42
C ARG A 97 -12.87 -0.58 4.66
N PRO A 98 -13.11 0.31 3.69
CA PRO A 98 -14.10 1.37 3.85
C PRO A 98 -15.51 0.76 3.95
N ALA A 99 -16.40 1.39 4.73
CA ALA A 99 -17.70 0.81 5.09
C ALA A 99 -18.61 0.53 3.88
N ASP A 100 -18.48 1.32 2.82
CA ASP A 100 -19.20 1.19 1.55
C ASP A 100 -18.71 0.01 0.68
N HIS A 101 -17.41 -0.32 0.77
CA HIS A 101 -16.77 -1.34 -0.06
C HIS A 101 -15.70 -2.07 0.73
N LEU A 102 -16.10 -2.97 1.63
CA LEU A 102 -15.19 -3.65 2.57
C LEU A 102 -13.99 -4.32 1.89
N HIS A 103 -14.14 -4.82 0.66
CA HIS A 103 -13.07 -5.50 -0.08
C HIS A 103 -11.99 -4.56 -0.63
N GLN A 104 -12.22 -3.25 -0.67
CA GLN A 104 -11.23 -2.28 -1.15
C GLN A 104 -10.11 -2.08 -0.14
N ARG A 105 -8.93 -1.79 -0.68
CA ARG A 105 -7.63 -1.74 0.00
C ARG A 105 -6.86 -0.54 -0.55
N GLY A 106 -5.87 -0.03 0.17
CA GLY A 106 -5.17 1.22 -0.18
C GLY A 106 -4.67 1.31 -1.63
N ALA A 107 -3.46 0.83 -1.93
CA ALA A 107 -3.00 0.60 -3.30
C ALA A 107 -2.72 -0.89 -3.50
N PHE A 108 -3.39 -1.51 -4.49
CA PHE A 108 -3.45 -2.96 -4.66
C PHE A 108 -3.67 -3.34 -6.12
N TRP A 109 -3.32 -4.56 -6.50
CA TRP A 109 -3.66 -5.14 -7.80
C TRP A 109 -4.51 -6.39 -7.59
N SER A 110 -5.60 -6.50 -8.35
CA SER A 110 -6.49 -7.66 -8.22
C SER A 110 -7.42 -7.85 -9.41
N TRP A 111 -7.99 -9.04 -9.52
CA TRP A 111 -8.84 -9.46 -10.63
C TRP A 111 -10.04 -10.24 -10.11
N HIS A 112 -11.19 -10.03 -10.73
CA HIS A 112 -12.40 -10.81 -10.46
C HIS A 112 -12.32 -12.20 -11.07
N GLN A 113 -11.73 -12.31 -12.26
CA GLN A 113 -11.57 -13.56 -12.96
C GLN A 113 -10.15 -14.06 -12.71
N VAL A 114 -10.03 -15.14 -11.92
CA VAL A 114 -8.79 -15.92 -11.80
C VAL A 114 -9.13 -17.32 -12.29
N LEU A 115 -8.70 -17.62 -13.52
CA LEU A 115 -9.01 -18.88 -14.19
C LEU A 115 -7.77 -19.75 -14.29
N VAL A 116 -7.89 -21.04 -13.97
CA VAL A 116 -6.89 -22.06 -14.29
C VAL A 116 -7.50 -23.08 -15.22
N ASP A 117 -6.83 -23.30 -16.35
CA ASP A 117 -7.26 -24.23 -17.40
C ASP A 117 -8.72 -24.00 -17.82
N GLY A 118 -9.09 -22.71 -17.92
CA GLY A 118 -10.43 -22.25 -18.31
C GLY A 118 -11.49 -22.30 -17.21
N LYS A 119 -11.18 -22.80 -16.02
CA LYS A 119 -12.11 -22.87 -14.88
C LYS A 119 -11.85 -21.73 -13.91
N SER A 120 -12.91 -21.08 -13.44
CA SER A 120 -12.78 -20.09 -12.37
C SER A 120 -12.40 -20.79 -11.07
N ILE A 121 -11.30 -20.34 -10.48
CA ILE A 121 -10.79 -20.90 -9.22
C ILE A 121 -10.82 -19.88 -8.08
N GLY A 122 -11.11 -18.61 -8.35
CA GLY A 122 -11.24 -17.61 -7.31
C GLY A 122 -11.55 -16.23 -7.85
N ASP A 123 -11.82 -15.33 -6.91
CA ASP A 123 -12.01 -13.91 -7.11
C ASP A 123 -11.06 -13.17 -6.17
N GLY A 124 -9.92 -12.73 -6.69
CA GLY A 124 -8.92 -12.00 -5.91
C GLY A 124 -9.43 -10.63 -5.45
N TRP A 125 -10.35 -10.03 -6.21
CA TRP A 125 -10.93 -8.73 -5.90
C TRP A 125 -11.72 -8.78 -4.60
N PHE A 126 -12.54 -9.83 -4.43
CA PHE A 126 -13.25 -10.11 -3.18
C PHE A 126 -12.45 -10.95 -2.17
N MET A 127 -11.21 -11.32 -2.48
CA MET A 127 -10.35 -12.17 -1.65
C MET A 127 -10.98 -13.54 -1.37
N GLN A 128 -11.69 -14.09 -2.34
CA GLN A 128 -12.39 -15.37 -2.26
C GLN A 128 -11.61 -16.43 -3.03
N GLY A 129 -11.23 -17.50 -2.32
CA GLY A 129 -10.54 -18.64 -2.93
C GLY A 129 -9.11 -18.35 -3.39
N LEU A 130 -8.58 -17.13 -3.20
CA LEU A 130 -7.20 -16.75 -3.51
C LEU A 130 -6.56 -16.08 -2.29
N SER A 131 -5.36 -16.54 -1.94
CA SER A 131 -4.51 -15.98 -0.89
C SER A 131 -3.05 -15.92 -1.35
N PHE A 132 -2.22 -15.19 -0.60
CA PHE A 132 -0.83 -14.97 -0.95
C PHE A 132 0.09 -15.45 0.19
N ASN A 133 1.05 -16.31 -0.14
CA ASN A 133 2.12 -16.68 0.78
C ASN A 133 3.37 -15.87 0.48
N ILE A 134 3.56 -14.77 1.22
CA ILE A 134 4.78 -13.97 1.16
C ILE A 134 5.88 -14.69 1.94
N HIS A 135 6.83 -15.25 1.21
CA HIS A 135 7.89 -16.11 1.75
C HIS A 135 9.28 -15.45 1.72
N ASP A 136 9.44 -14.36 0.97
CA ASP A 136 10.67 -13.56 0.95
C ASP A 136 10.33 -12.07 0.93
N ARG A 137 11.06 -11.29 1.72
CA ARG A 137 10.93 -9.83 1.81
C ARG A 137 12.26 -9.20 2.19
N GLY A 138 12.69 -8.21 1.42
CA GLY A 138 13.96 -7.51 1.61
C GLY A 138 13.86 -6.03 1.29
N PHE A 139 14.72 -5.23 1.91
CA PHE A 139 14.82 -3.79 1.67
C PHE A 139 16.27 -3.39 1.46
N GLU A 140 16.52 -2.58 0.44
CA GLU A 140 17.85 -2.06 0.10
C GLU A 140 17.77 -0.56 -0.14
N GLY A 141 18.62 0.20 0.55
CA GLY A 141 18.85 1.62 0.24
C GLY A 141 19.98 1.78 -0.78
N ASP A 142 19.98 2.87 -1.55
CA ASP A 142 21.08 3.20 -2.47
C ASP A 142 21.76 4.54 -2.17
N ALA A 143 22.87 4.79 -2.87
CA ALA A 143 23.67 6.01 -2.72
C ALA A 143 22.93 7.31 -3.11
N ALA A 144 21.84 7.21 -3.87
CA ALA A 144 20.98 8.34 -4.19
C ALA A 144 19.89 8.58 -3.14
N GLY A 145 19.90 7.83 -2.03
CA GLY A 145 18.94 7.89 -0.94
C GLY A 145 17.63 7.15 -1.22
N ARG A 146 17.49 6.47 -2.36
CA ARG A 146 16.28 5.71 -2.70
C ARG A 146 16.23 4.43 -1.89
N GLY A 147 15.02 3.93 -1.65
CA GLY A 147 14.78 2.65 -0.99
C GLY A 147 14.01 1.71 -1.91
N LYS A 148 14.48 0.48 -2.07
CA LYS A 148 13.82 -0.57 -2.83
C LYS A 148 13.37 -1.68 -1.89
N LEU A 149 12.06 -1.81 -1.75
CA LEU A 149 11.42 -2.99 -1.17
C LEU A 149 11.29 -4.05 -2.28
N THR A 150 11.62 -5.32 -1.97
CA THR A 150 11.32 -6.48 -2.81
C THR A 150 10.53 -7.51 -1.99
N VAL A 151 9.42 -7.99 -2.54
CA VAL A 151 8.55 -9.01 -1.94
C VAL A 151 8.36 -10.14 -2.95
N LYS A 152 8.47 -11.39 -2.50
CA LYS A 152 8.10 -12.56 -3.30
C LYS A 152 6.95 -13.31 -2.67
N ALA A 153 5.95 -13.65 -3.48
CA ALA A 153 4.74 -14.33 -3.04
C ALA A 153 4.42 -15.52 -3.93
N ASP A 154 3.86 -16.58 -3.35
CA ASP A 154 3.09 -17.57 -4.10
C ASP A 154 1.62 -17.20 -4.07
N TRP A 155 0.91 -17.43 -5.17
CA TRP A 155 -0.54 -17.31 -5.26
C TRP A 155 -1.16 -18.68 -5.00
N LEU A 156 -1.90 -18.80 -3.91
CA LEU A 156 -2.50 -20.05 -3.44
C LEU A 156 -4.00 -19.96 -3.62
N VAL A 157 -4.52 -20.89 -4.38
CA VAL A 157 -5.95 -21.03 -4.60
C VAL A 157 -6.48 -22.24 -3.85
N ASN A 158 -7.45 -21.98 -2.98
CA ASN A 158 -7.95 -22.93 -1.98
C ASN A 158 -9.48 -23.07 -1.99
N SER A 159 -10.12 -22.79 -3.13
CA SER A 159 -11.57 -22.95 -3.33
C SER A 159 -11.99 -24.40 -3.61
N GLY A 160 -11.04 -25.27 -3.98
CA GLY A 160 -11.26 -26.67 -4.27
C GLY A 160 -10.71 -27.62 -3.19
N PRO A 161 -10.80 -28.94 -3.40
CA PRO A 161 -10.29 -29.94 -2.45
C PRO A 161 -8.75 -29.92 -2.32
N GLU A 162 -8.06 -29.37 -3.32
CA GLU A 162 -6.60 -29.26 -3.35
C GLU A 162 -6.17 -27.80 -3.47
N VAL A 163 -5.04 -27.47 -2.84
CA VAL A 163 -4.42 -26.15 -2.97
C VAL A 163 -3.67 -26.07 -4.31
N VAL A 164 -4.05 -25.11 -5.14
CA VAL A 164 -3.38 -24.85 -6.42
C VAL A 164 -2.43 -23.67 -6.26
N TYR A 165 -1.14 -23.89 -6.59
CA TYR A 165 -0.16 -22.81 -6.72
C TYR A 165 -0.31 -22.21 -8.12
N ALA A 166 -1.11 -21.16 -8.25
CA ALA A 166 -1.48 -20.59 -9.55
C ALA A 166 -0.35 -19.78 -10.20
N ALA A 167 0.42 -19.04 -9.38
CA ALA A 167 1.50 -18.17 -9.83
C ALA A 167 2.59 -17.99 -8.77
N THR A 168 3.78 -17.59 -9.21
CA THR A 168 4.73 -16.86 -8.36
C THR A 168 4.65 -15.38 -8.71
N GLU A 169 4.89 -14.52 -7.73
CA GLU A 169 4.92 -13.07 -7.89
C GLU A 169 6.21 -12.50 -7.28
N THR A 170 6.85 -11.58 -7.98
CA THR A 170 7.87 -10.69 -7.42
C THR A 170 7.42 -9.25 -7.60
N THR A 171 7.28 -8.52 -6.49
CA THR A 171 6.93 -7.11 -6.47
C THR A 171 8.10 -6.29 -5.92
N SER A 172 8.59 -5.35 -6.73
CA SER A 172 9.55 -4.32 -6.31
C SER A 172 8.82 -2.99 -6.12
N VAL A 173 9.04 -2.33 -4.99
CA VAL A 173 8.57 -0.96 -4.74
C VAL A 173 9.80 -0.06 -4.56
N LEU A 174 10.03 0.84 -5.52
CA LEU A 174 11.13 1.81 -5.46
C LEU A 174 10.58 3.17 -4.99
N ILE A 175 11.05 3.61 -3.83
CA ILE A 175 10.67 4.88 -3.21
C ILE A 175 11.82 5.87 -3.41
N HIS A 176 11.50 7.03 -3.99
CA HIS A 176 12.46 8.12 -4.17
C HIS A 176 12.41 9.10 -3.00
N PRO A 177 13.53 9.73 -2.60
CA PRO A 177 13.56 10.83 -1.64
C PRO A 177 12.63 11.98 -2.01
N LEU A 178 12.24 12.79 -1.02
CA LEU A 178 11.38 13.94 -1.24
C LEU A 178 12.17 14.97 -2.03
N LYS A 179 11.64 15.40 -3.17
CA LYS A 179 12.30 16.40 -3.99
C LYS A 179 11.30 17.46 -4.43
N GLY A 180 11.55 18.71 -4.05
CA GLY A 180 10.67 19.84 -4.40
C GLY A 180 9.24 19.67 -3.87
N GLY A 181 9.07 19.02 -2.71
CA GLY A 181 7.76 18.72 -2.12
C GLY A 181 6.98 17.59 -2.80
N ALA A 182 7.55 16.92 -3.81
CA ALA A 182 6.93 15.79 -4.48
C ALA A 182 7.61 14.47 -4.09
N ARG A 183 6.80 13.42 -3.96
CA ARG A 183 7.22 12.03 -3.76
C ARG A 183 6.94 11.22 -5.01
N ARG A 184 7.90 10.42 -5.45
CA ARG A 184 7.72 9.41 -6.50
C ARG A 184 7.89 8.00 -5.93
N ILE A 185 6.95 7.11 -6.24
CA ILE A 185 6.97 5.70 -5.87
C ILE A 185 6.69 4.88 -7.13
N GLU A 186 7.48 3.85 -7.37
CA GLU A 186 7.32 2.94 -8.51
C GLU A 186 7.05 1.53 -8.04
N PHE A 187 6.06 0.89 -8.63
CA PHE A 187 5.78 -0.54 -8.48
C PHE A 187 6.22 -1.25 -9.75
N ASP A 188 6.85 -2.41 -9.59
CA ASP A 188 7.19 -3.33 -10.66
C ASP A 188 6.84 -4.74 -10.19
N THR A 189 5.72 -5.26 -10.67
CA THR A 189 5.15 -6.54 -10.25
C THR A 189 5.21 -7.51 -11.41
N VAL A 190 5.90 -8.63 -11.23
CA VAL A 190 6.01 -9.72 -12.20
C VAL A 190 5.28 -10.93 -11.65
N ILE A 191 4.23 -11.37 -12.33
CA ILE A 191 3.42 -12.55 -12.00
C ILE A 191 3.72 -13.62 -13.05
N THR A 192 4.26 -14.76 -12.64
CA THR A 192 4.62 -15.89 -13.52
C THR A 192 3.70 -17.06 -13.27
N ALA A 193 3.05 -17.56 -14.32
CA ALA A 193 2.11 -18.67 -14.19
C ALA A 193 2.83 -19.99 -13.86
N ARG A 194 2.24 -20.77 -12.93
CA ARG A 194 2.73 -22.10 -12.54
C ARG A 194 1.87 -23.24 -13.10
N THR A 195 0.64 -22.94 -13.51
CA THR A 195 -0.30 -23.85 -14.18
C THR A 195 -0.15 -23.78 -15.70
N ASP A 196 -0.74 -24.74 -16.42
CA ASP A 196 -0.63 -24.81 -17.88
C ASP A 196 -1.24 -23.56 -18.54
N SER A 197 -2.39 -23.11 -18.04
CA SER A 197 -2.98 -21.81 -18.37
C SER A 197 -3.50 -21.11 -17.12
N LEU A 198 -2.93 -19.94 -16.80
CA LEU A 198 -3.52 -18.97 -15.87
C LEU A 198 -4.14 -17.83 -16.67
N ALA A 199 -5.39 -17.45 -16.40
CA ALA A 199 -5.98 -16.25 -17.00
C ALA A 199 -6.50 -15.28 -15.94
N LEU A 200 -6.19 -14.00 -16.12
CA LEU A 200 -6.58 -12.92 -15.23
C LEU A 200 -7.51 -11.96 -15.96
N GLY A 201 -8.67 -11.63 -15.39
CA GLY A 201 -9.65 -10.74 -16.00
C GLY A 201 -10.33 -9.83 -14.99
N GLY A 202 -10.76 -8.66 -15.43
CA GLY A 202 -11.54 -7.73 -14.61
C GLY A 202 -12.98 -8.21 -14.37
N SER A 203 -13.86 -7.33 -13.89
CA SER A 203 -15.28 -7.67 -13.69
C SER A 203 -15.94 -8.20 -14.98
N ASN A 204 -16.93 -9.09 -14.81
CA ASN A 204 -17.67 -9.65 -15.95
C ASN A 204 -18.61 -8.63 -16.62
N ASP A 205 -18.93 -7.54 -15.95
CA ASP A 205 -19.76 -6.46 -16.50
C ASP A 205 -18.98 -5.58 -17.50
N VAL A 206 -19.67 -4.60 -18.08
CA VAL A 206 -19.09 -3.66 -19.06
C VAL A 206 -17.95 -2.81 -18.49
N LYS A 207 -17.84 -2.72 -17.16
CA LYS A 207 -16.79 -1.94 -16.50
C LYS A 207 -15.44 -2.66 -16.60
N GLY A 208 -15.42 -3.99 -16.57
CA GLY A 208 -14.21 -4.79 -16.73
C GLY A 208 -13.09 -4.44 -15.75
N TYR A 209 -13.39 -3.92 -14.57
CA TYR A 209 -12.38 -3.35 -13.68
C TYR A 209 -11.53 -4.43 -13.01
N GLY A 210 -10.25 -4.15 -12.86
CA GLY A 210 -9.22 -5.10 -12.43
C GLY A 210 -7.83 -4.57 -12.75
N GLY A 211 -6.80 -5.23 -12.24
CA GLY A 211 -5.42 -4.72 -12.26
C GLY A 211 -5.17 -3.73 -11.12
N PHE A 212 -4.24 -2.81 -11.32
CA PHE A 212 -3.82 -1.87 -10.27
C PHE A 212 -4.91 -0.85 -9.95
N SER A 213 -5.22 -0.72 -8.66
CA SER A 213 -6.29 0.08 -8.11
C SER A 213 -5.78 0.84 -6.88
N ILE A 214 -6.32 2.03 -6.67
CA ILE A 214 -6.03 2.85 -5.50
C ILE A 214 -7.33 3.40 -4.89
N ARG A 215 -7.59 3.03 -3.63
CA ARG A 215 -8.67 3.60 -2.82
C ARG A 215 -8.17 4.85 -2.13
N LEU A 216 -8.29 5.98 -2.82
CA LEU A 216 -7.92 7.29 -2.30
C LEU A 216 -9.00 7.84 -1.36
N VAL A 217 -8.57 8.61 -0.35
CA VAL A 217 -9.47 9.41 0.49
C VAL A 217 -10.15 10.50 -0.33
N ARG A 218 -11.28 11.01 0.16
CA ARG A 218 -12.02 12.15 -0.41
C ARG A 218 -12.51 11.96 -1.86
N PRO A 219 -13.08 10.79 -2.22
CA PRO A 219 -13.57 10.57 -3.58
C PRO A 219 -14.66 11.57 -3.98
N ASP A 220 -15.45 12.05 -3.02
CA ASP A 220 -16.49 13.08 -3.17
C ASP A 220 -15.97 14.43 -3.68
N ALA A 221 -14.68 14.72 -3.49
CA ALA A 221 -14.07 16.01 -3.82
C ALA A 221 -13.00 15.90 -4.93
N MET A 222 -12.86 14.74 -5.57
CA MET A 222 -11.84 14.53 -6.60
C MET A 222 -12.17 15.22 -7.91
N VAL A 223 -11.14 15.85 -8.48
CA VAL A 223 -11.08 16.29 -9.86
C VAL A 223 -10.04 15.45 -10.57
N PHE A 224 -10.43 14.93 -11.74
CA PHE A 224 -9.58 14.09 -12.58
C PHE A 224 -8.96 14.90 -13.71
N GLY A 225 -7.70 14.64 -14.01
CA GLY A 225 -7.01 15.28 -15.13
C GLY A 225 -6.04 14.37 -15.84
N SER A 226 -6.00 14.44 -17.17
CA SER A 226 -5.07 13.66 -17.99
C SER A 226 -4.65 14.47 -19.22
N GLY A 227 -3.37 14.45 -19.56
CA GLY A 227 -2.83 15.18 -20.72
C GLY A 227 -3.15 16.69 -20.71
N GLY A 228 -3.19 17.31 -19.52
CA GLY A 228 -3.52 18.73 -19.36
C GLY A 228 -5.01 19.07 -19.47
N LYS A 229 -5.90 18.07 -19.63
CA LYS A 229 -7.35 18.26 -19.73
C LYS A 229 -8.05 17.66 -18.52
N GLN A 230 -9.16 18.27 -18.10
CA GLN A 230 -10.04 17.68 -17.10
C GLN A 230 -10.75 16.46 -17.71
N VAL A 231 -10.86 15.39 -16.93
CA VAL A 231 -11.56 14.16 -17.30
C VAL A 231 -12.82 14.05 -16.43
N ARG A 232 -13.95 13.68 -17.03
CA ARG A 232 -15.20 13.45 -16.28
C ARG A 232 -15.35 11.95 -16.00
N PRO A 233 -15.70 11.56 -14.76
CA PRO A 233 -15.99 10.16 -14.46
C PRO A 233 -17.26 9.71 -15.20
N GLN A 234 -17.32 8.43 -15.51
CA GLN A 234 -18.46 7.78 -16.16
C GLN A 234 -18.73 6.44 -15.46
N ASN A 235 -19.92 5.87 -15.63
CA ASN A 235 -20.21 4.53 -15.11
C ASN A 235 -19.26 3.48 -15.72
N GLU A 236 -19.06 3.56 -17.04
CA GLU A 236 -18.14 2.72 -17.82
C GLU A 236 -16.70 3.26 -17.80
N PRO A 237 -15.71 2.47 -18.29
CA PRO A 237 -14.33 2.92 -18.35
C PRO A 237 -14.16 4.11 -19.27
N VAL A 238 -13.38 5.09 -18.83
CA VAL A 238 -13.01 6.27 -19.61
C VAL A 238 -11.67 6.01 -20.29
N GLU A 239 -11.60 6.23 -21.60
CA GLU A 239 -10.33 6.33 -22.32
C GLU A 239 -9.71 7.71 -22.04
N ALA A 240 -8.48 7.72 -21.54
CA ALA A 240 -7.72 8.94 -21.27
C ALA A 240 -6.24 8.75 -21.60
N GLY A 241 -5.39 9.70 -21.21
CA GLY A 241 -3.95 9.62 -21.44
C GLY A 241 -3.26 8.51 -20.62
N LYS A 242 -1.96 8.38 -20.84
CA LYS A 242 -1.06 7.40 -20.20
C LYS A 242 -0.88 7.61 -18.68
N ALA A 243 -1.43 8.68 -18.14
CA ALA A 243 -1.40 9.02 -16.72
C ALA A 243 -2.69 9.74 -16.33
N MET A 244 -3.14 9.53 -15.10
CA MET A 244 -4.28 10.19 -14.49
C MET A 244 -3.84 10.94 -13.23
N GLY A 245 -4.29 12.18 -13.08
CA GLY A 245 -4.17 12.97 -11.86
C GLY A 245 -5.48 12.97 -11.09
N PHE A 246 -5.38 12.75 -9.79
CA PHE A 246 -6.47 12.82 -8.81
C PHE A 246 -6.15 13.96 -7.85
N ALA A 247 -6.95 15.01 -7.84
CA ALA A 247 -6.73 16.18 -6.98
C ALA A 247 -7.98 16.54 -6.18
N TRP A 248 -7.82 16.91 -4.92
CA TRP A 248 -8.89 17.48 -4.10
C TRP A 248 -8.42 18.76 -3.42
N SER A 249 -9.36 19.67 -3.18
CA SER A 249 -9.06 20.94 -2.50
C SER A 249 -9.03 20.75 -0.99
N SER A 250 -8.35 21.67 -0.31
CA SER A 250 -8.33 21.68 1.15
C SER A 250 -9.74 21.96 1.68
N THR A 251 -10.18 21.17 2.65
CA THR A 251 -11.36 21.46 3.46
C THR A 251 -10.94 21.51 4.94
N SER A 252 -11.80 21.95 5.84
CA SER A 252 -11.48 22.03 7.27
C SER A 252 -10.85 20.73 7.78
N GLY A 253 -9.58 20.78 8.19
CA GLY A 253 -8.81 19.63 8.69
C GLY A 253 -8.21 18.68 7.65
N VAL A 254 -8.41 18.89 6.34
CA VAL A 254 -7.88 17.99 5.28
C VAL A 254 -7.03 18.79 4.29
N PRO A 255 -5.70 18.56 4.23
CA PRO A 255 -4.81 19.21 3.27
C PRO A 255 -5.10 18.84 1.81
N ALA A 256 -4.78 19.77 0.90
CA ALA A 256 -4.99 19.60 -0.54
C ALA A 256 -3.82 18.86 -1.19
N TRP A 257 -4.10 17.73 -1.84
CA TRP A 257 -3.09 16.91 -2.50
C TRP A 257 -3.45 16.59 -3.94
N THR A 258 -2.42 16.27 -4.72
CA THR A 258 -2.56 15.67 -6.05
C THR A 258 -1.77 14.37 -6.08
N VAL A 259 -2.45 13.29 -6.47
CA VAL A 259 -1.85 11.99 -6.75
C VAL A 259 -1.90 11.77 -8.26
N GLY A 260 -0.74 11.63 -8.89
CA GLY A 260 -0.60 11.16 -10.26
C GLY A 260 -0.37 9.66 -10.28
N LEU A 261 -1.01 8.95 -11.20
CA LEU A 261 -0.83 7.52 -11.44
C LEU A 261 -0.62 7.30 -12.94
N SER A 262 0.41 6.53 -13.29
CA SER A 262 0.57 5.96 -14.63
C SER A 262 0.79 4.47 -14.51
N CYS A 263 0.22 3.69 -15.44
CA CYS A 263 0.21 2.24 -15.39
C CYS A 263 0.66 1.66 -16.74
N LYS A 264 1.40 0.55 -16.70
CA LYS A 264 1.76 -0.25 -17.87
C LYS A 264 1.54 -1.72 -17.59
N ALA A 265 1.16 -2.46 -18.62
CA ALA A 265 1.16 -3.91 -18.63
C ALA A 265 2.03 -4.41 -19.79
N ASN A 266 3.01 -5.26 -19.50
CA ASN A 266 4.00 -5.77 -20.47
C ASN A 266 4.65 -4.64 -21.30
N GLY A 267 5.02 -3.55 -20.62
CA GLY A 267 5.63 -2.36 -21.21
C GLY A 267 4.68 -1.44 -21.97
N LYS A 268 3.42 -1.84 -22.19
CA LYS A 268 2.41 -1.03 -22.89
C LYS A 268 1.61 -0.18 -21.89
N PRO A 269 1.42 1.13 -22.13
CA PRO A 269 0.58 1.97 -21.29
C PRO A 269 -0.86 1.46 -21.19
N VAL A 270 -1.43 1.53 -19.98
CA VAL A 270 -2.86 1.34 -19.74
C VAL A 270 -3.54 2.72 -19.84
N THR A 271 -4.53 2.85 -20.72
CA THR A 271 -5.24 4.13 -20.99
C THR A 271 -6.72 4.10 -20.63
N ARG A 272 -7.23 2.95 -20.18
CA ARG A 272 -8.59 2.78 -19.68
C ARG A 272 -8.64 2.96 -18.18
N TRP A 273 -9.59 3.78 -17.72
CA TRP A 273 -9.69 4.17 -16.33
C TRP A 273 -11.11 3.96 -15.80
N ILE A 274 -11.25 3.35 -14.63
CA ILE A 274 -12.43 3.55 -13.81
C ILE A 274 -12.18 4.72 -12.87
N LEU A 275 -13.05 5.71 -12.98
CA LEU A 275 -13.02 6.93 -12.20
C LEU A 275 -14.29 7.04 -11.38
N ARG A 276 -14.15 7.34 -10.09
CA ARG A 276 -15.26 7.41 -9.14
C ARG A 276 -15.14 8.67 -8.30
N ASN A 277 -16.11 9.56 -8.46
CA ASN A 277 -16.35 10.72 -7.59
C ASN A 277 -17.33 10.42 -6.45
N GLU A 278 -17.55 9.13 -6.20
CA GLU A 278 -18.37 8.58 -5.11
C GLU A 278 -17.50 7.58 -4.35
N LEU A 279 -17.94 7.13 -3.18
CA LEU A 279 -17.21 6.21 -2.31
C LEU A 279 -16.83 4.93 -3.08
N SER A 280 -15.61 4.89 -3.64
CA SER A 280 -15.04 3.76 -4.37
C SER A 280 -13.55 4.03 -4.68
N MET A 281 -12.94 3.12 -5.44
CA MET A 281 -11.55 3.19 -5.87
C MET A 281 -11.39 3.85 -7.26
N GLN A 282 -10.14 4.20 -7.59
CA GLN A 282 -9.71 4.55 -8.94
C GLN A 282 -8.89 3.39 -9.50
N ASN A 283 -9.08 3.00 -10.76
CA ASN A 283 -8.43 1.81 -11.33
C ASN A 283 -7.86 2.06 -12.73
N CYS A 284 -6.62 1.62 -12.92
CA CYS A 284 -6.02 1.38 -14.23
C CYS A 284 -6.53 0.05 -14.76
N VAL A 285 -7.50 0.08 -15.67
CA VAL A 285 -8.22 -1.12 -16.10
C VAL A 285 -7.31 -2.02 -16.93
N PHE A 286 -6.94 -3.17 -16.36
CA PHE A 286 -6.21 -4.21 -17.09
C PHE A 286 -6.62 -5.62 -16.63
N PRO A 287 -6.86 -6.56 -17.56
CA PRO A 287 -6.94 -6.38 -19.02
C PRO A 287 -8.31 -5.88 -19.51
N GLY A 288 -9.25 -5.63 -18.59
CA GLY A 288 -10.66 -5.45 -18.91
C GLY A 288 -11.45 -6.75 -18.70
N ARG A 289 -12.65 -6.80 -19.27
CA ARG A 289 -13.56 -7.97 -19.16
C ARG A 289 -12.99 -9.25 -19.78
N ALA A 290 -12.24 -9.14 -20.88
CA ALA A 290 -11.64 -10.30 -21.55
C ALA A 290 -10.37 -10.75 -20.80
N PRO A 291 -10.31 -11.98 -20.27
CA PRO A 291 -9.14 -12.44 -19.53
C PRO A 291 -7.86 -12.45 -20.38
N TYR A 292 -6.76 -12.05 -19.75
CA TYR A 292 -5.41 -12.16 -20.29
C TYR A 292 -4.82 -13.49 -19.87
N VAL A 293 -4.49 -14.33 -20.85
CA VAL A 293 -3.91 -15.67 -20.63
C VAL A 293 -2.40 -15.57 -20.50
N ILE A 294 -1.87 -16.25 -19.49
CA ILE A 294 -0.46 -16.42 -19.17
C ILE A 294 -0.19 -17.92 -19.17
N LYS A 295 0.63 -18.41 -20.12
CA LYS A 295 0.99 -19.83 -20.15
C LYS A 295 2.01 -20.14 -19.07
N LYS A 296 2.13 -21.42 -18.70
CA LYS A 296 3.15 -21.89 -17.75
C LYS A 296 4.53 -21.32 -18.04
N GLY A 297 5.15 -20.68 -17.04
CA GLY A 297 6.47 -20.08 -17.14
C GLY A 297 6.51 -18.72 -17.85
N GLU A 298 5.44 -18.28 -18.51
CA GLU A 298 5.30 -16.91 -19.00
C GLU A 298 4.90 -15.96 -17.86
N SER A 299 5.13 -14.66 -18.06
CA SER A 299 4.87 -13.64 -17.06
C SER A 299 3.98 -12.51 -17.56
N LEU A 300 3.16 -11.99 -16.66
CA LEU A 300 2.58 -10.66 -16.73
C LEU A 300 3.44 -9.70 -15.90
N ARG A 301 3.86 -8.58 -16.50
CA ARG A 301 4.54 -7.50 -15.79
C ARG A 301 3.65 -6.26 -15.71
N LEU A 302 3.34 -5.83 -14.50
CA LEU A 302 2.68 -4.57 -14.20
C LEU A 302 3.71 -3.55 -13.73
N GLN A 303 3.57 -2.31 -14.18
CA GLN A 303 4.46 -1.22 -13.78
C GLN A 303 3.65 0.04 -13.52
N GLU A 304 3.69 0.52 -12.29
CA GLU A 304 2.95 1.69 -11.85
C GLU A 304 3.88 2.75 -11.30
N THR A 305 3.59 4.01 -11.58
CA THR A 305 4.28 5.14 -10.97
C THR A 305 3.26 6.03 -10.30
N LEU A 306 3.39 6.17 -8.99
CA LEU A 306 2.69 7.17 -8.19
C LEU A 306 3.56 8.41 -8.03
N VAL A 307 2.94 9.58 -8.19
CA VAL A 307 3.54 10.88 -7.88
C VAL A 307 2.61 11.65 -6.94
N ILE A 308 3.06 11.90 -5.72
CA ILE A 308 2.29 12.65 -4.72
C ILE A 308 2.90 14.05 -4.61
N ARG A 309 2.09 15.10 -4.73
CA ARG A 309 2.54 16.49 -4.61
C ARG A 309 1.43 17.37 -4.05
N PRO A 310 1.76 18.53 -3.45
CA PRO A 310 0.76 19.50 -3.04
C PRO A 310 -0.15 19.85 -4.21
N ALA A 311 -1.45 19.99 -3.94
CA ALA A 311 -2.35 20.51 -4.95
C ALA A 311 -1.92 21.93 -5.33
N SER A 312 -1.84 22.22 -6.63
CA SER A 312 -1.63 23.59 -7.09
C SER A 312 -2.77 24.46 -6.60
N LYS A 313 -2.47 25.62 -6.00
CA LYS A 313 -3.49 26.65 -5.69
C LYS A 313 -4.21 26.97 -7.00
N ARG A 314 -5.45 26.49 -7.19
CA ARG A 314 -6.30 26.99 -8.27
C ARG A 314 -6.73 28.39 -7.86
N THR A 315 -6.39 29.39 -8.66
CA THR A 315 -7.18 30.62 -8.68
C THR A 315 -8.60 30.21 -9.06
N PRO A 316 -9.63 30.55 -8.26
CA PRO A 316 -11.01 30.27 -8.64
C PRO A 316 -11.27 30.82 -10.04
N ALA A 317 -11.86 30.02 -10.91
CA ALA A 317 -12.37 30.56 -12.16
C ALA A 317 -13.40 31.65 -11.82
N PRO A 318 -13.39 32.82 -12.48
CA PRO A 318 -14.42 33.83 -12.28
C PRO A 318 -15.79 33.18 -12.44
N ALA A 319 -16.71 33.47 -11.52
CA ALA A 319 -18.09 33.01 -11.63
C ALA A 319 -18.60 33.36 -13.02
N ALA A 320 -19.17 32.38 -13.73
CA ALA A 320 -19.77 32.62 -15.03
C ALA A 320 -20.77 33.78 -14.90
N ALA A 321 -20.56 34.83 -15.69
CA ALA A 321 -21.48 35.96 -15.74
C ALA A 321 -22.88 35.43 -16.04
N LYS A 322 -23.86 35.86 -15.25
CA LYS A 322 -25.27 35.51 -15.47
C LYS A 322 -25.64 35.84 -16.93
N PRO A 323 -26.36 34.98 -17.64
CA PRO A 323 -26.82 35.28 -18.99
C PRO A 323 -27.58 36.61 -18.99
N GLN A 324 -27.18 37.55 -19.84
CA GLN A 324 -27.96 38.75 -20.07
C GLN A 324 -29.33 38.34 -20.65
N PRO A 325 -30.45 38.95 -20.19
CA PRO A 325 -31.76 38.68 -20.76
C PRO A 325 -31.75 39.01 -22.26
N GLN A 326 -32.17 38.06 -23.09
CA GLN A 326 -32.38 38.30 -24.51
C GLN A 326 -33.48 39.35 -24.70
N PRO A 327 -33.28 40.35 -25.59
CA PRO A 327 -34.33 41.31 -25.89
C PRO A 327 -35.48 40.60 -26.62
N GLN A 328 -36.71 40.82 -26.12
CA GLN A 328 -37.92 40.32 -26.76
C GLN A 328 -38.08 40.91 -28.17
N PRO A 329 -38.51 40.11 -29.17
CA PRO A 329 -38.82 40.63 -30.49
C PRO A 329 -40.06 41.54 -30.42
N LYS A 330 -39.91 42.75 -30.94
CA LYS A 330 -41.04 43.68 -31.14
C LYS A 330 -41.92 43.16 -32.27
N THR A 331 -43.18 42.90 -31.98
CA THR A 331 -44.29 42.87 -32.96
C THR A 331 -44.93 44.25 -33.00
#